data_AF-A0A444QD81-F1
#
_entry.id   AF-A0A444QD81-F1
#
_cell.length_a   1.000
_cell.length_b   1.000
_cell.length_c   1.000
_cell.angle_alpha   90.00
_cell.angle_beta   90.00
_cell.angle_gamma   90.00
#
_symmetry.space_group_name_H-M   'P 1'
#
loop_
_entity.id
_entity.type
_entity.pdbx_description
1 polymer ?
#
loop_
_entity_poly.entity_id
_entity_poly.type
_entity_poly.pdbx_seq_one_letter_code
_entity_poly.pdbx_strand_id
1 'polypeptide(L)'
;MTETRGDAATADTEVTGTAWDDHAAEESAAEAFARAWSAWHRARLRATLSPLGIASLTATHWLSSTPQSLPGVPGEWSADIDTVVGRGADLDGLTVLRDGESVGVVTGDEARLSPGTDLVWGERRLRFFDRDGSLALRVLDPHAVIRRETSGIGHFPPDERWVVEGRFTPADDTATMSVTAIDGYVAEERFAGTVALRLGEEELALTVTGGPRGLRAVIADGTSGTESYRFRFLGMPAPGPDGAVRVDFNRAYLPPCAFSDEYVCPLPPPNNRFSTPVRAGETALVRRDASGDHGTVAGAGTV
;
A
#
# COMPACT_ATOMS: atom_id res chain seq x y z
N MET A 1 88.14 38.59 -16.73
CA MET A 1 88.16 39.36 -17.99
C MET A 1 86.84 39.10 -18.70
N THR A 2 86.06 40.18 -18.90
CA THR A 2 85.13 40.43 -20.02
C THR A 2 84.05 39.41 -20.40
N GLU A 3 82.83 39.66 -19.90
CA GLU A 3 81.64 40.15 -20.64
C GLU A 3 81.29 39.60 -22.06
N THR A 4 80.05 39.09 -22.20
CA THR A 4 78.97 39.60 -23.11
C THR A 4 78.36 38.64 -24.16
N ARG A 5 77.01 38.50 -24.06
CA ARG A 5 75.91 38.21 -25.05
C ARG A 5 75.99 36.95 -25.94
N GLY A 6 74.88 36.31 -26.32
CA GLY A 6 73.46 36.63 -26.17
C GLY A 6 72.54 35.57 -26.82
N ASP A 7 71.25 35.72 -26.50
CA ASP A 7 69.98 35.14 -27.00
C ASP A 7 69.93 34.09 -28.12
N ALA A 8 69.04 33.08 -27.92
CA ALA A 8 67.81 32.94 -28.72
C ALA A 8 66.87 31.80 -28.24
N ALA A 9 65.64 32.20 -27.92
CA ALA A 9 64.34 31.55 -28.19
C ALA A 9 64.06 30.10 -27.75
N THR A 10 63.30 29.96 -26.66
CA THR A 10 62.47 28.79 -26.34
C THR A 10 61.07 28.95 -26.95
N ALA A 11 60.63 27.93 -27.68
CA ALA A 11 59.24 27.75 -28.07
C ALA A 11 58.60 26.75 -27.10
N ASP A 12 57.68 27.20 -26.25
CA ASP A 12 56.84 26.34 -25.43
C ASP A 12 55.40 26.40 -25.95
N THR A 13 54.92 25.24 -26.34
CA THR A 13 53.58 24.96 -26.87
C THR A 13 52.54 25.10 -25.76
N GLU A 14 51.56 25.98 -25.96
CA GLU A 14 50.36 26.06 -25.15
C GLU A 14 49.56 24.74 -25.23
N VAL A 15 49.47 24.04 -24.10
CA VAL A 15 48.43 23.03 -23.86
C VAL A 15 47.35 23.71 -23.05
N THR A 16 46.29 24.16 -23.72
CA THR A 16 45.06 24.63 -23.09
C THR A 16 44.34 23.41 -22.50
N GLY A 17 44.59 23.13 -21.22
CA GLY A 17 43.77 22.22 -20.43
C GLY A 17 42.41 22.86 -20.19
N THR A 18 41.39 22.42 -20.91
CA THR A 18 39.99 22.72 -20.59
C THR A 18 39.68 22.07 -19.25
N ALA A 19 39.60 22.88 -18.20
CA ALA A 19 39.02 22.49 -16.93
C ALA A 19 37.55 22.18 -17.19
N TRP A 20 37.24 20.89 -17.33
CA TRP A 20 35.88 20.41 -17.16
C TRP A 20 35.59 20.56 -15.66
N ASP A 21 34.73 21.52 -15.33
CA ASP A 21 34.16 21.67 -14.00
C ASP A 21 33.43 20.37 -13.63
N ASP A 22 34.15 19.48 -12.97
CA ASP A 22 33.68 18.20 -12.42
C ASP A 22 32.93 18.45 -11.10
N HIS A 23 32.07 19.46 -11.07
CA HIS A 23 31.11 19.67 -10.00
C HIS A 23 29.78 19.00 -10.37
N ALA A 24 29.81 17.67 -10.48
CA ALA A 24 28.62 16.89 -10.21
C ALA A 24 28.23 17.19 -8.75
N ALA A 25 27.26 18.08 -8.54
CA ALA A 25 26.81 18.45 -7.20
C ALA A 25 26.42 17.19 -6.42
N GLU A 26 27.17 16.89 -5.36
CA GLU A 26 26.85 15.79 -4.45
C GLU A 26 25.46 16.05 -3.86
N GLU A 27 24.54 15.12 -4.11
CA GLU A 27 23.19 15.19 -3.58
C GLU A 27 23.21 15.15 -2.06
N SER A 28 22.49 16.07 -1.41
CA SER A 28 22.35 16.05 0.04
C SER A 28 21.54 14.85 0.53
N ALA A 29 21.77 14.41 1.77
CA ALA A 29 21.00 13.31 2.38
C ALA A 29 19.47 13.58 2.35
N ALA A 30 19.08 14.83 2.58
CA ALA A 30 17.68 15.26 2.55
C ALA A 30 17.04 15.13 1.15
N GLU A 31 17.77 15.50 0.09
CA GLU A 31 17.31 15.32 -1.29
C GLU A 31 17.19 13.84 -1.63
N ALA A 32 18.17 13.02 -1.23
CA ALA A 32 18.14 11.58 -1.43
C ALA A 32 16.94 10.93 -0.72
N PHE A 33 16.66 11.35 0.52
CA PHE A 33 15.51 10.90 1.30
C PHE A 33 14.20 11.28 0.63
N ALA A 34 14.03 12.55 0.25
CA ALA A 34 12.83 13.04 -0.42
C ALA A 34 12.57 12.33 -1.76
N ARG A 35 13.62 12.08 -2.56
CA ARG A 35 13.51 11.30 -3.79
C ARG A 35 13.12 9.85 -3.53
N ALA A 36 13.75 9.18 -2.56
CA ALA A 36 13.45 7.79 -2.22
C ALA A 36 12.02 7.64 -1.70
N TRP A 37 11.56 8.58 -0.88
CA TRP A 37 10.17 8.64 -0.43
C TRP A 37 9.21 8.88 -1.60
N SER A 38 9.51 9.82 -2.49
CA SER A 38 8.67 10.12 -3.66
C SER A 38 8.56 8.94 -4.62
N ALA A 39 9.65 8.20 -4.83
CA ALA A 39 9.66 6.99 -5.64
C ALA A 39 8.75 5.90 -5.02
N TRP A 40 8.86 5.69 -3.71
CA TRP A 40 7.99 4.77 -2.97
C TRP A 40 6.52 5.19 -3.07
N HIS A 41 6.19 6.45 -2.84
CA HIS A 41 4.81 6.94 -2.86
C HIS A 41 4.19 6.84 -4.26
N ARG A 42 4.94 7.15 -5.33
CA ARG A 42 4.49 6.95 -6.71
C ARG A 42 4.24 5.48 -7.04
N ALA A 43 5.11 4.57 -6.58
CA ALA A 43 4.93 3.14 -6.78
C ALA A 43 3.68 2.64 -6.04
N ARG A 44 3.50 3.08 -4.79
CA ARG A 44 2.33 2.81 -3.97
C ARG A 44 1.04 3.25 -4.65
N LEU A 45 0.97 4.51 -5.11
CA LEU A 45 -0.20 5.04 -5.82
C LEU A 45 -0.50 4.24 -7.10
N ARG A 46 0.52 3.94 -7.91
CA ARG A 46 0.38 3.16 -9.16
C ARG A 46 -0.18 1.77 -8.90
N ALA A 47 0.31 1.08 -7.88
CA ALA A 47 -0.18 -0.24 -7.50
C ALA A 47 -1.64 -0.18 -7.03
N THR A 48 -1.97 0.78 -6.16
CA THR A 48 -3.32 0.97 -5.63
C THR A 48 -4.37 1.23 -6.70
N LEU A 49 -4.06 2.13 -7.65
CA LEU A 49 -4.97 2.57 -8.71
C LEU A 49 -4.82 1.80 -10.02
N SER A 50 -4.01 0.73 -10.04
CA SER A 50 -3.98 -0.20 -11.17
C SER A 50 -5.39 -0.76 -11.43
N PRO A 51 -5.72 -1.19 -12.66
CA PRO A 51 -7.07 -1.63 -13.02
C PRO A 51 -7.68 -2.64 -12.05
N LEU A 52 -6.89 -3.58 -11.54
CA LEU A 52 -7.32 -4.61 -10.58
C LEU A 52 -6.59 -4.47 -9.23
N GLY A 53 -6.15 -3.24 -8.92
CA GLY A 53 -5.47 -2.89 -7.67
C GLY A 53 -6.43 -2.78 -6.49
N ILE A 54 -5.91 -2.34 -5.34
CA ILE A 54 -6.69 -2.24 -4.09
C ILE A 54 -7.96 -1.40 -4.27
N ALA A 55 -7.92 -0.31 -5.03
CA ALA A 55 -9.08 0.55 -5.23
C ALA A 55 -10.16 -0.04 -6.16
N SER A 56 -9.94 -1.23 -6.73
CA SER A 56 -10.88 -1.88 -7.66
C SER A 56 -11.88 -2.82 -6.98
N LEU A 57 -11.71 -3.14 -5.69
CA LEU A 57 -12.64 -4.05 -4.99
C LEU A 57 -14.00 -3.37 -4.79
N THR A 58 -15.03 -3.91 -5.43
CA THR A 58 -16.41 -3.37 -5.36
C THR A 58 -17.36 -4.24 -4.55
N ALA A 59 -17.03 -5.51 -4.29
CA ALA A 59 -17.83 -6.39 -3.45
C ALA A 59 -17.00 -7.52 -2.82
N THR A 60 -17.35 -7.90 -1.59
CA THR A 60 -17.00 -9.18 -0.96
C THR A 60 -18.30 -9.91 -0.59
N HIS A 61 -18.67 -10.92 -1.38
CA HIS A 61 -19.86 -11.73 -1.13
C HIS A 61 -19.52 -12.96 -0.28
N TRP A 62 -19.85 -12.93 1.00
CA TRP A 62 -19.71 -14.09 1.89
C TRP A 62 -20.70 -15.19 1.48
N LEU A 63 -20.21 -16.43 1.39
CA LEU A 63 -20.97 -17.54 0.85
C LEU A 63 -21.38 -18.52 1.93
N SER A 64 -22.54 -19.14 1.73
CA SER A 64 -22.99 -20.29 2.50
C SER A 64 -22.87 -21.56 1.64
N SER A 65 -23.18 -22.72 2.21
CA SER A 65 -23.26 -23.98 1.44
C SER A 65 -24.45 -24.04 0.47
N THR A 66 -25.37 -23.08 0.54
CA THR A 66 -26.52 -23.01 -0.38
C THR A 66 -26.17 -22.11 -1.57
N PRO A 67 -26.36 -22.57 -2.82
CA PRO A 67 -26.21 -21.73 -4.01
C PRO A 67 -27.07 -20.48 -3.93
N GLN A 68 -26.48 -19.33 -4.29
CA GLN A 68 -27.17 -18.05 -4.28
C GLN A 68 -26.75 -17.19 -5.47
N SER A 69 -27.71 -16.50 -6.08
CA SER A 69 -27.43 -15.44 -7.05
C SER A 69 -26.84 -14.23 -6.33
N LEU A 70 -25.77 -13.67 -6.88
CA LEU A 70 -25.10 -12.48 -6.33
C LEU A 70 -25.38 -11.25 -7.20
N PRO A 71 -25.59 -10.05 -6.61
CA PRO A 71 -25.90 -8.85 -7.38
C PRO A 71 -24.84 -8.55 -8.46
N GLY A 72 -25.25 -8.64 -9.73
CA GLY A 72 -24.39 -8.30 -10.86
C GLY A 72 -23.19 -9.23 -11.02
N VAL A 73 -23.30 -10.51 -10.63
CA VAL A 73 -22.30 -11.56 -10.87
C VAL A 73 -22.97 -12.70 -11.64
N PRO A 74 -22.32 -13.29 -12.67
CA PRO A 74 -22.88 -14.41 -13.43
C PRO A 74 -22.98 -15.68 -12.57
N GLY A 75 -23.98 -16.51 -12.84
CA GLY A 75 -24.23 -17.76 -12.14
C GLY A 75 -24.67 -17.63 -10.67
N GLU A 76 -24.78 -18.77 -10.01
CA GLU A 76 -25.06 -18.94 -8.59
C GLU A 76 -23.82 -19.44 -7.86
N TRP A 77 -23.61 -18.98 -6.63
CA TRP A 77 -22.37 -19.20 -5.89
C TRP A 77 -22.62 -19.81 -4.52
N SER A 78 -21.74 -20.72 -4.10
CA SER A 78 -21.76 -21.36 -2.79
C SER A 78 -20.35 -21.69 -2.31
N ALA A 79 -20.20 -21.86 -1.00
CA ALA A 79 -19.01 -22.41 -0.36
C ALA A 79 -19.12 -23.93 -0.20
N ASP A 80 -18.07 -24.65 -0.56
CA ASP A 80 -17.92 -26.10 -0.36
C ASP A 80 -16.56 -26.36 0.31
N ILE A 81 -16.57 -26.45 1.64
CA ILE A 81 -15.41 -26.69 2.51
C ILE A 81 -14.30 -25.63 2.33
N ASP A 82 -13.43 -25.80 1.33
CA ASP A 82 -12.28 -24.96 1.00
C ASP A 82 -12.35 -24.38 -0.42
N THR A 83 -13.48 -24.60 -1.11
CA THR A 83 -13.69 -24.27 -2.51
C THR A 83 -14.91 -23.37 -2.67
N VAL A 84 -14.78 -22.32 -3.48
CA VAL A 84 -15.93 -21.54 -3.96
C VAL A 84 -16.43 -22.17 -5.25
N VAL A 85 -17.70 -22.55 -5.27
CA VAL A 85 -18.35 -23.21 -6.42
C VAL A 85 -19.33 -22.25 -7.07
N GLY A 86 -19.12 -21.98 -8.35
CA GLY A 86 -20.04 -21.23 -9.22
C GLY A 86 -20.80 -22.19 -10.13
N ARG A 87 -22.10 -21.98 -10.33
CA ARG A 87 -22.93 -22.75 -11.27
C ARG A 87 -23.75 -21.84 -12.19
N GLY A 88 -23.73 -22.11 -13.49
CA GLY A 88 -24.47 -21.34 -14.48
C GLY A 88 -23.86 -21.45 -15.87
N ALA A 89 -24.70 -21.50 -16.90
CA ALA A 89 -24.26 -21.58 -18.29
C ALA A 89 -23.51 -20.31 -18.76
N ASP A 90 -23.70 -19.20 -18.06
CA ASP A 90 -22.99 -17.92 -18.26
C ASP A 90 -21.57 -17.92 -17.68
N LEU A 91 -21.16 -19.00 -17.01
CA LEU A 91 -19.77 -19.22 -16.60
C LEU A 91 -18.93 -19.93 -17.67
N ASP A 92 -19.56 -20.55 -18.68
CA ASP A 92 -18.84 -21.29 -19.73
C ASP A 92 -17.88 -20.38 -20.49
N GLY A 93 -16.66 -20.87 -20.72
CA GLY A 93 -15.62 -20.14 -21.44
C GLY A 93 -14.91 -19.03 -20.65
N LEU A 94 -15.30 -18.73 -19.41
CA LEU A 94 -14.57 -17.78 -18.58
C LEU A 94 -13.15 -18.29 -18.29
N THR A 95 -12.14 -17.43 -18.47
CA THR A 95 -10.75 -17.83 -18.21
C THR A 95 -10.51 -18.00 -16.71
N VAL A 96 -9.86 -19.10 -16.35
CA VAL A 96 -9.43 -19.39 -14.98
C VAL A 96 -7.97 -18.97 -14.85
N LEU A 97 -7.68 -18.14 -13.85
CA LEU A 97 -6.31 -17.76 -13.50
C LEU A 97 -5.91 -18.45 -12.19
N ARG A 98 -4.66 -18.87 -12.09
CA ARG A 98 -4.01 -19.25 -10.83
C ARG A 98 -2.76 -18.41 -10.66
N ASP A 99 -2.68 -17.70 -9.54
CA ASP A 99 -1.57 -16.80 -9.22
C ASP A 99 -1.27 -15.77 -10.34
N GLY A 100 -2.32 -15.38 -11.07
CA GLY A 100 -2.27 -14.42 -12.17
C GLY A 100 -2.02 -15.03 -13.56
N GLU A 101 -1.72 -16.32 -13.65
CA GLU A 101 -1.47 -17.02 -14.91
C GLU A 101 -2.71 -17.78 -15.39
N SER A 102 -2.97 -17.75 -16.70
CA SER A 102 -4.09 -18.50 -17.30
C SER A 102 -3.81 -20.00 -17.24
N VAL A 103 -4.66 -20.75 -16.54
CA VAL A 103 -4.55 -22.20 -16.41
C VAL A 103 -5.63 -22.97 -17.17
N GLY A 104 -6.60 -22.27 -17.75
CA GLY A 104 -7.65 -22.86 -18.57
C GLY A 104 -8.87 -21.97 -18.69
N VAL A 105 -9.97 -22.58 -19.12
CA VAL A 105 -11.30 -21.96 -19.17
C VAL A 105 -12.28 -22.86 -18.44
N VAL A 106 -13.35 -22.28 -17.90
CA VAL A 106 -14.50 -23.02 -17.41
C VAL A 106 -15.13 -23.76 -18.59
N THR A 107 -15.50 -25.03 -18.40
CA THR A 107 -16.17 -25.85 -19.42
C THR A 107 -17.49 -26.37 -18.86
N GLY A 108 -18.58 -26.06 -19.53
CA GLY A 108 -19.93 -26.39 -19.05
C GLY A 108 -20.43 -25.33 -18.09
N ASP A 109 -21.14 -25.76 -17.05
CA ASP A 109 -21.90 -24.89 -16.16
C ASP A 109 -21.37 -24.85 -14.72
N GLU A 110 -20.17 -25.38 -14.44
CA GLU A 110 -19.58 -25.37 -13.10
C GLU A 110 -18.15 -24.80 -13.10
N ALA A 111 -17.90 -23.84 -12.22
CA ALA A 111 -16.57 -23.32 -11.92
C ALA A 111 -16.20 -23.61 -10.46
N ARG A 112 -14.94 -23.93 -10.21
CA ARG A 112 -14.41 -24.18 -8.85
C ARG A 112 -13.17 -23.32 -8.63
N LEU A 113 -13.20 -22.50 -7.59
CA LEU A 113 -12.12 -21.61 -7.22
C LEU A 113 -11.55 -22.04 -5.87
N SER A 114 -10.24 -22.18 -5.82
CA SER A 114 -9.44 -22.45 -4.61
C SER A 114 -8.56 -21.24 -4.28
N PRO A 115 -7.82 -21.25 -3.16
CA PRO A 115 -6.82 -20.22 -2.88
C PRO A 115 -5.94 -19.91 -4.10
N GLY A 116 -5.73 -18.62 -4.38
CA GLY A 116 -4.96 -18.13 -5.53
C GLY A 116 -5.70 -18.13 -6.88
N THR A 117 -6.98 -18.51 -6.91
CA THR A 117 -7.76 -18.61 -8.15
C THR A 117 -8.66 -17.39 -8.40
N ASP A 118 -8.66 -16.92 -9.65
CA ASP A 118 -9.61 -15.92 -10.16
C ASP A 118 -10.34 -16.44 -11.41
N LEU A 119 -11.55 -15.94 -11.67
CA LEU A 119 -12.17 -15.96 -12.99
C LEU A 119 -12.08 -14.59 -13.67
N VAL A 120 -11.78 -14.61 -14.96
CA VAL A 120 -11.85 -13.45 -15.85
C VAL A 120 -13.27 -13.30 -16.37
N TRP A 121 -13.95 -12.22 -15.98
CA TRP A 121 -15.29 -11.91 -16.44
C TRP A 121 -15.31 -10.52 -17.09
N GLY A 122 -15.15 -10.48 -18.42
CA GLY A 122 -14.87 -9.24 -19.14
C GLY A 122 -13.60 -8.57 -18.59
N GLU A 123 -13.72 -7.30 -18.19
CA GLU A 123 -12.61 -6.56 -17.55
C GLU A 123 -12.53 -6.78 -16.02
N ARG A 124 -13.50 -7.47 -15.43
CA ARG A 124 -13.58 -7.73 -13.98
C ARG A 124 -12.84 -9.01 -13.60
N ARG A 125 -12.63 -9.19 -12.30
CA ARG A 125 -12.21 -10.46 -11.71
C ARG A 125 -13.18 -10.91 -10.64
N LEU A 126 -13.53 -12.19 -10.67
CA LEU A 126 -14.17 -12.89 -9.57
C LEU A 126 -13.07 -13.67 -8.84
N ARG A 127 -12.74 -13.27 -7.62
CA ARG A 127 -11.57 -13.76 -6.88
C ARG A 127 -12.00 -14.56 -5.67
N PHE A 128 -11.38 -15.72 -5.49
CA PHE A 128 -11.49 -16.48 -4.25
C PHE A 128 -11.02 -15.65 -3.06
N PHE A 129 -11.77 -15.68 -1.96
CA PHE A 129 -11.34 -15.14 -0.68
C PHE A 129 -11.72 -16.09 0.45
N ASP A 130 -10.83 -16.21 1.43
CA ASP A 130 -11.02 -17.01 2.64
C ASP A 130 -10.61 -16.17 3.84
N ARG A 131 -11.43 -16.23 4.89
CA ARG A 131 -11.12 -15.75 6.22
C ARG A 131 -11.48 -16.84 7.23
N ASP A 132 -10.47 -17.54 7.74
CA ASP A 132 -10.59 -18.58 8.75
C ASP A 132 -11.67 -19.64 8.41
N GLY A 133 -11.72 -20.07 7.15
CA GLY A 133 -12.69 -21.03 6.63
C GLY A 133 -14.03 -20.42 6.18
N SER A 134 -14.26 -19.14 6.44
CA SER A 134 -15.40 -18.41 5.87
C SER A 134 -15.04 -17.95 4.46
N LEU A 135 -15.62 -18.63 3.46
CA LEU A 135 -15.34 -18.34 2.05
C LEU A 135 -16.19 -17.18 1.53
N ALA A 136 -15.60 -16.40 0.63
CA ALA A 136 -16.29 -15.34 -0.09
C ALA A 136 -15.82 -15.27 -1.55
N LEU A 137 -16.67 -14.69 -2.39
CA LEU A 137 -16.32 -14.28 -3.74
C LEU A 137 -16.14 -12.77 -3.79
N ARG A 138 -14.94 -12.31 -4.17
CA ARG A 138 -14.64 -10.90 -4.35
C ARG A 138 -14.81 -10.47 -5.79
N VAL A 139 -15.37 -9.28 -5.99
CA VAL A 139 -15.50 -8.66 -7.32
C VAL A 139 -14.55 -7.49 -7.41
N LEU A 140 -13.58 -7.59 -8.32
CA LEU A 140 -12.68 -6.50 -8.67
C LEU A 140 -13.14 -5.90 -10.01
N ASP A 141 -13.48 -4.62 -10.01
CA ASP A 141 -13.94 -3.87 -11.18
C ASP A 141 -12.97 -2.71 -11.48
N PRO A 142 -12.33 -2.68 -12.66
CA PRO A 142 -11.49 -1.54 -13.06
C PRO A 142 -12.25 -0.22 -13.16
N HIS A 143 -13.58 -0.25 -13.25
CA HIS A 143 -14.45 0.92 -13.25
C HIS A 143 -15.00 1.28 -11.87
N ALA A 144 -14.45 0.72 -10.79
CA ALA A 144 -14.81 1.11 -9.43
C ALA A 144 -14.77 2.63 -9.24
N VAL A 145 -15.84 3.18 -8.65
CA VAL A 145 -16.04 4.63 -8.48
C VAL A 145 -14.86 5.25 -7.71
N ILE A 146 -14.47 4.67 -6.57
CA ILE A 146 -13.31 5.14 -5.80
C ILE A 146 -12.05 5.23 -6.66
N ARG A 147 -11.74 4.18 -7.45
CA ARG A 147 -10.56 4.19 -8.34
C ARG A 147 -10.63 5.31 -9.38
N ARG A 148 -11.79 5.48 -10.03
CA ARG A 148 -12.01 6.50 -11.08
C ARG A 148 -12.11 7.91 -10.53
N GLU A 149 -12.40 8.08 -9.25
CA GLU A 149 -12.53 9.40 -8.63
C GLU A 149 -11.34 9.74 -7.73
N THR A 150 -10.39 8.84 -7.50
CA THR A 150 -9.16 9.13 -6.74
C THR A 150 -8.04 9.60 -7.66
N SER A 151 -7.55 10.82 -7.45
CA SER A 151 -6.40 11.40 -8.17
C SER A 151 -5.07 11.09 -7.50
N GLY A 152 -5.06 10.86 -6.18
CA GLY A 152 -3.87 10.66 -5.39
C GLY A 152 -4.16 10.11 -3.99
N ILE A 153 -3.09 9.82 -3.25
CA ILE A 153 -3.15 9.55 -1.81
C ILE A 153 -2.45 10.73 -1.14
N GLY A 154 -3.19 11.48 -0.31
CA GLY A 154 -2.65 12.61 0.45
C GLY A 154 -1.60 12.13 1.43
N HIS A 155 -0.68 13.01 1.79
CA HIS A 155 0.40 12.71 2.72
C HIS A 155 0.90 13.98 3.40
N PHE A 156 1.54 13.82 4.56
CA PHE A 156 2.36 14.88 5.14
C PHE A 156 3.70 15.01 4.40
N PRO A 157 4.36 16.19 4.41
CA PRO A 157 5.71 16.33 3.88
C PRO A 157 6.66 15.31 4.54
N PRO A 158 7.46 14.57 3.77
CA PRO A 158 8.40 13.61 4.32
C PRO A 158 9.50 14.33 5.11
N ASP A 159 9.82 13.82 6.29
CA ASP A 159 10.79 14.42 7.21
C ASP A 159 11.55 13.31 7.97
N GLU A 160 12.88 13.37 7.94
CA GLU A 160 13.77 12.36 8.51
C GLU A 160 13.62 12.21 10.03
N ARG A 161 13.11 13.22 10.74
CA ARG A 161 12.87 13.11 12.19
C ARG A 161 11.83 12.06 12.57
N TRP A 162 11.03 11.62 11.60
CA TRP A 162 10.04 10.54 11.76
C TRP A 162 10.59 9.16 11.40
N VAL A 163 11.90 9.08 11.16
CA VAL A 163 12.67 7.84 11.15
C VAL A 163 13.26 7.67 12.53
N VAL A 164 12.74 6.71 13.30
CA VAL A 164 13.17 6.47 14.68
C VAL A 164 13.73 5.07 14.83
N GLU A 165 14.69 4.94 15.74
CA GLU A 165 15.21 3.65 16.15
C GLU A 165 14.26 3.00 17.16
N GLY A 166 13.99 1.73 16.97
CA GLY A 166 13.26 0.89 17.91
C GLY A 166 14.03 -0.39 18.23
N ARG A 167 13.59 -1.06 19.29
CA ARG A 167 14.12 -2.34 19.75
C ARG A 167 13.02 -3.38 19.75
N PHE A 168 13.19 -4.41 18.93
CA PHE A 168 12.29 -5.55 18.86
C PHE A 168 12.59 -6.55 19.97
N THR A 169 11.53 -7.00 20.64
CA THR A 169 11.55 -8.15 21.55
C THR A 169 10.59 -9.19 21.00
N PRO A 170 11.08 -10.36 20.55
CA PRO A 170 10.22 -11.40 20.01
C PRO A 170 9.33 -11.98 21.11
N ALA A 171 8.11 -12.35 20.73
CA ALA A 171 7.27 -13.21 21.55
C ALA A 171 7.67 -14.68 21.37
N ASP A 172 7.11 -15.56 22.20
CA ASP A 172 7.20 -17.01 21.97
C ASP A 172 6.64 -17.37 20.60
N ASP A 173 7.22 -18.37 19.94
CA ASP A 173 6.85 -18.74 18.56
C ASP A 173 5.38 -19.19 18.41
N THR A 174 4.77 -19.65 19.50
CA THR A 174 3.37 -20.05 19.58
C THR A 174 2.44 -18.94 20.08
N ALA A 175 2.98 -17.76 20.41
CA ALA A 175 2.19 -16.66 20.93
C ALA A 175 1.21 -16.16 19.87
N THR A 176 -0.04 -16.01 20.28
CA THR A 176 -1.14 -15.48 19.47
C THR A 176 -1.76 -14.29 20.17
N MET A 177 -2.43 -13.44 19.41
CA MET A 177 -3.20 -12.32 19.92
C MET A 177 -4.51 -12.19 19.15
N SER A 178 -5.55 -11.79 19.87
CA SER A 178 -6.84 -11.43 19.28
C SER A 178 -6.72 -10.10 18.54
N VAL A 179 -7.03 -10.12 17.24
CA VAL A 179 -7.08 -8.95 16.37
C VAL A 179 -8.50 -8.75 15.90
N THR A 180 -9.09 -7.60 16.25
CA THR A 180 -10.44 -7.24 15.82
C THR A 180 -10.38 -6.54 14.47
N ALA A 181 -11.12 -7.05 13.49
CA ALA A 181 -11.33 -6.42 12.20
C ALA A 181 -12.43 -5.34 12.27
N ILE A 182 -12.46 -4.49 11.26
CA ILE A 182 -13.42 -3.39 11.12
C ILE A 182 -14.90 -3.84 11.16
N ASP A 183 -15.20 -5.04 10.69
CA ASP A 183 -16.54 -5.63 10.71
C ASP A 183 -16.88 -6.33 12.04
N GLY A 184 -16.01 -6.22 13.04
CA GLY A 184 -16.17 -6.80 14.37
C GLY A 184 -15.71 -8.25 14.48
N TYR A 185 -15.28 -8.88 13.39
CA TYR A 185 -14.69 -10.21 13.43
C TYR A 185 -13.40 -10.20 14.27
N VAL A 186 -13.20 -11.25 15.08
CA VAL A 186 -11.99 -11.40 15.90
C VAL A 186 -11.21 -12.61 15.40
N ALA A 187 -9.99 -12.37 14.94
CA ALA A 187 -9.06 -13.40 14.49
C ALA A 187 -7.96 -13.61 15.54
N GLU A 188 -7.47 -14.84 15.69
CA GLU A 188 -6.23 -15.09 16.41
C GLU A 188 -5.07 -15.02 15.40
N GLU A 189 -4.23 -13.99 15.53
CA GLU A 189 -3.05 -13.83 14.70
C GLU A 189 -1.77 -14.16 15.46
N ARG A 190 -0.74 -14.62 14.74
CA ARG A 190 0.59 -14.80 15.33
C ARG A 190 1.10 -13.46 15.84
N PHE A 191 1.36 -13.41 17.14
CA PHE A 191 2.00 -12.28 17.79
C PHE A 191 3.51 -12.40 17.57
N ALA A 192 4.10 -11.48 16.82
CA ALA A 192 5.54 -11.53 16.56
C ALA A 192 6.36 -11.01 17.74
N GLY A 193 5.82 -10.04 18.49
CA GLY A 193 6.50 -9.41 19.61
C GLY A 193 6.18 -7.92 19.72
N THR A 194 7.04 -7.18 20.39
CA THR A 194 6.91 -5.73 20.57
C THR A 194 8.10 -4.98 20.00
N VAL A 195 7.87 -3.77 19.48
CA VAL A 195 8.92 -2.81 19.14
C VAL A 195 8.84 -1.63 20.11
N ALA A 196 9.80 -1.55 21.01
CA ALA A 196 9.97 -0.42 21.92
C ALA A 196 10.65 0.74 21.19
N LEU A 197 10.10 1.95 21.27
CA LEU A 197 10.63 3.15 20.62
C LEU A 197 10.15 4.42 21.32
N ARG A 198 10.86 5.54 21.13
CA ARG A 198 10.46 6.84 21.66
C ARG A 198 9.99 7.79 20.56
N LEU A 199 8.80 8.35 20.72
CA LEU A 199 8.27 9.45 19.89
C LEU A 199 8.17 10.72 20.73
N GLY A 200 9.10 11.65 20.52
CA GLY A 200 9.19 12.85 21.36
C GLY A 200 9.49 12.47 22.81
N GLU A 201 8.53 12.70 23.70
CA GLU A 201 8.61 12.35 25.13
C GLU A 201 7.87 11.04 25.47
N GLU A 202 7.12 10.47 24.51
CA GLU A 202 6.32 9.26 24.73
C GLU A 202 7.14 8.00 24.40
N GLU A 203 7.24 7.08 25.36
CA GLU A 203 7.78 5.73 25.17
C GLU A 203 6.64 4.80 24.73
N LEU A 204 6.81 4.15 23.58
CA LEU A 204 5.83 3.28 22.97
C LEU A 204 6.37 1.85 22.87
N ALA A 205 5.48 0.87 23.04
CA ALA A 205 5.76 -0.54 22.80
C ALA A 205 4.76 -1.07 21.78
N LEU A 206 5.07 -0.91 20.50
CA LEU A 206 4.17 -1.30 19.41
C LEU A 206 4.06 -2.82 19.34
N THR A 207 2.85 -3.34 19.47
CA THR A 207 2.49 -4.71 19.13
C THR A 207 2.64 -4.91 17.63
N VAL A 208 3.45 -5.90 17.22
CA VAL A 208 3.73 -6.18 15.82
C VAL A 208 3.37 -7.61 15.43
N THR A 209 2.94 -7.78 14.19
CA THR A 209 2.87 -9.07 13.49
C THR A 209 3.97 -9.14 12.43
N GLY A 210 4.14 -10.30 11.80
CA GLY A 210 5.14 -10.48 10.75
C GLY A 210 6.09 -11.64 11.03
N GLY A 211 7.33 -11.53 10.56
CA GLY A 211 8.31 -12.61 10.69
C GLY A 211 9.65 -12.24 10.04
N PRO A 212 10.43 -13.24 9.57
CA PRO A 212 11.80 -13.03 9.08
C PRO A 212 11.95 -12.04 7.91
N ARG A 213 10.86 -11.75 7.20
CA ARG A 213 10.85 -10.80 6.07
C ARG A 213 10.53 -9.35 6.47
N GLY A 214 10.21 -9.11 7.75
CA GLY A 214 9.82 -7.81 8.26
C GLY A 214 8.64 -7.87 9.21
N LEU A 215 8.43 -6.74 9.90
CA LEU A 215 7.38 -6.54 10.88
C LEU A 215 6.30 -5.60 10.35
N ARG A 216 5.11 -5.69 10.92
CA ARG A 216 3.98 -4.83 10.61
C ARG A 216 3.26 -4.40 11.88
N ALA A 217 2.84 -3.15 11.91
CA ALA A 217 1.93 -2.62 12.92
C ALA A 217 0.73 -1.96 12.24
N VAL A 218 -0.41 -1.99 12.92
CA VAL A 218 -1.53 -1.11 12.65
C VAL A 218 -1.53 -0.07 13.76
N ILE A 219 -1.48 1.22 13.40
CA ILE A 219 -1.35 2.32 14.36
C ILE A 219 -2.52 3.29 14.26
N ALA A 220 -2.90 3.87 15.39
CA ALA A 220 -3.67 5.10 15.46
C ALA A 220 -2.97 6.07 16.39
N ASP A 221 -2.80 7.30 15.92
CA ASP A 221 -2.04 8.36 16.59
C ASP A 221 -2.88 9.63 16.73
N GLY A 222 -2.33 10.71 17.28
CA GLY A 222 -3.05 11.98 17.50
C GLY A 222 -3.61 12.63 16.22
N THR A 223 -3.17 12.22 15.03
CA THR A 223 -3.72 12.69 13.73
C THR A 223 -4.91 11.86 13.23
N SER A 224 -5.14 10.68 13.80
CA SER A 224 -6.07 9.69 13.25
C SER A 224 -7.53 10.14 13.40
N GLY A 225 -8.25 10.17 12.27
CA GLY A 225 -9.65 10.59 12.18
C GLY A 225 -9.85 12.11 12.07
N THR A 226 -8.78 12.91 12.13
CA THR A 226 -8.84 14.38 12.05
C THR A 226 -7.96 14.91 10.92
N GLU A 227 -6.66 14.66 10.96
CA GLU A 227 -5.68 15.07 9.94
C GLU A 227 -5.31 13.91 9.00
N SER A 228 -5.52 12.67 9.43
CA SER A 228 -5.33 11.44 8.66
C SER A 228 -6.51 10.48 8.82
N TYR A 229 -6.54 9.41 8.03
CA TYR A 229 -7.51 8.33 8.18
C TYR A 229 -7.41 7.71 9.58
N ARG A 230 -8.52 7.11 10.05
CA ARG A 230 -8.69 6.61 11.42
C ARG A 230 -7.61 5.64 11.95
N PHE A 231 -6.82 5.03 11.07
CA PHE A 231 -5.62 4.27 11.41
C PHE A 231 -4.78 4.04 10.16
N ARG A 232 -3.50 3.66 10.33
CA ARG A 232 -2.57 3.43 9.23
C ARG A 232 -1.80 2.14 9.44
N PHE A 233 -1.35 1.53 8.35
CA PHE A 233 -0.43 0.41 8.39
C PHE A 233 1.00 0.92 8.36
N LEU A 234 1.87 0.31 9.14
CA LEU A 234 3.27 0.64 9.26
C LEU A 234 4.10 -0.63 9.04
N GLY A 235 4.82 -0.68 7.92
CA GLY A 235 5.77 -1.73 7.62
C GLY A 235 7.15 -1.39 8.16
N MET A 236 7.83 -2.39 8.72
CA MET A 236 9.20 -2.29 9.23
C MET A 236 10.06 -3.39 8.60
N PRO A 237 11.35 -3.14 8.33
CA PRO A 237 12.26 -4.17 7.87
C PRO A 237 12.43 -5.27 8.93
N ALA A 238 13.08 -6.37 8.56
CA ALA A 238 13.46 -7.39 9.52
C ALA A 238 14.38 -6.78 10.61
N PRO A 239 14.22 -7.15 11.89
CA PRO A 239 15.12 -6.72 12.94
C PRO A 239 16.57 -7.13 12.67
N GLY A 240 17.50 -6.29 13.10
CA GLY A 240 18.92 -6.61 13.16
C GLY A 240 19.21 -7.74 14.16
N PRO A 241 20.44 -8.31 14.13
CA PRO A 241 20.82 -9.40 15.03
C PRO A 241 20.69 -9.08 16.53
N ASP A 242 20.77 -7.81 16.89
CA ASP A 242 20.63 -7.28 18.25
C ASP A 242 19.21 -6.79 18.57
N GLY A 243 18.25 -7.01 17.67
CA GLY A 243 16.88 -6.54 17.77
C GLY A 243 16.67 -5.08 17.34
N ALA A 244 17.67 -4.38 16.79
CA ALA A 244 17.47 -3.03 16.28
C ALA A 244 16.50 -3.02 15.08
N VAL A 245 15.54 -2.09 15.07
CA VAL A 245 14.57 -1.91 13.99
C VAL A 245 14.49 -0.44 13.62
N ARG A 246 14.62 -0.13 12.33
CA ARG A 246 14.35 1.21 11.80
C ARG A 246 12.85 1.37 11.56
N VAL A 247 12.21 2.26 12.29
CA VAL A 247 10.77 2.55 12.20
C VAL A 247 10.58 3.86 11.45
N ASP A 248 9.92 3.81 10.29
CA ASP A 248 9.80 4.95 9.39
C ASP A 248 8.34 5.36 9.20
N PHE A 249 7.88 6.32 10.00
CA PHE A 249 6.50 6.79 9.95
C PHE A 249 6.17 7.57 8.67
N ASN A 250 7.17 8.04 7.91
CA ASN A 250 6.94 8.61 6.58
C ASN A 250 6.36 7.60 5.59
N ARG A 251 6.54 6.31 5.87
CA ARG A 251 6.02 5.19 5.08
C ARG A 251 4.82 4.51 5.73
N ALA A 252 4.20 5.13 6.74
CA ALA A 252 2.87 4.75 7.19
C ALA A 252 1.85 5.01 6.08
N TYR A 253 1.01 4.02 5.76
CA TYR A 253 0.15 4.04 4.58
C TYR A 253 -1.30 3.67 4.92
N LEU A 254 -2.21 4.11 4.06
CA LEU A 254 -3.64 3.85 4.18
C LEU A 254 -3.92 2.35 4.02
N PRO A 255 -4.70 1.76 4.93
CA PRO A 255 -5.14 0.37 4.82
C PRO A 255 -6.08 0.20 3.61
N PRO A 256 -6.23 -1.03 3.07
CA PRO A 256 -7.17 -1.30 1.98
C PRO A 256 -8.61 -0.82 2.24
N CYS A 257 -9.08 -0.89 3.48
CA CYS A 257 -10.42 -0.40 3.85
C CYS A 257 -10.60 1.12 3.73
N ALA A 258 -9.53 1.90 3.53
CA ALA A 258 -9.65 3.31 3.16
C ALA A 258 -10.11 3.50 1.70
N PHE A 259 -10.04 2.45 0.86
CA PHE A 259 -10.39 2.48 -0.55
C PHE A 259 -11.68 1.73 -0.87
N SER A 260 -12.12 0.83 -0.01
CA SER A 260 -13.38 0.09 -0.16
C SER A 260 -13.78 -0.55 1.16
N ASP A 261 -15.05 -0.40 1.55
CA ASP A 261 -15.60 -1.00 2.78
C ASP A 261 -15.66 -2.53 2.70
N GLU A 262 -15.45 -3.09 1.51
CA GLU A 262 -15.40 -4.54 1.25
C GLU A 262 -14.12 -5.21 1.79
N TYR A 263 -13.16 -4.41 2.28
CA TYR A 263 -11.97 -4.91 2.97
C TYR A 263 -12.18 -4.99 4.48
N VAL A 264 -12.01 -6.19 5.02
CA VAL A 264 -12.09 -6.49 6.46
C VAL A 264 -10.74 -6.28 7.17
N CYS A 265 -10.26 -5.03 7.20
CA CYS A 265 -8.94 -4.72 7.78
C CYS A 265 -8.92 -4.83 9.31
N PRO A 266 -7.78 -5.24 9.90
CA PRO A 266 -7.57 -5.23 11.35
C PRO A 266 -7.54 -3.80 11.91
N LEU A 267 -8.13 -3.62 13.09
CA LEU A 267 -8.04 -2.40 13.89
C LEU A 267 -6.72 -2.38 14.67
N PRO A 268 -6.19 -1.19 15.01
CA PRO A 268 -5.00 -1.10 15.85
C PRO A 268 -5.28 -1.70 17.23
N PRO A 269 -4.40 -2.58 17.76
CA PRO A 269 -4.49 -3.05 19.14
C PRO A 269 -4.28 -1.89 20.13
N PRO A 270 -4.69 -2.01 21.40
CA PRO A 270 -4.60 -0.92 22.37
C PRO A 270 -3.21 -0.27 22.48
N ASN A 271 -2.14 -1.07 22.50
CA ASN A 271 -0.76 -0.57 22.61
C ASN A 271 -0.28 0.22 21.39
N ASN A 272 -1.00 0.13 20.27
CA ASN A 272 -0.68 0.87 19.05
C ASN A 272 -1.61 2.09 18.86
N ARG A 273 -2.37 2.46 19.91
CA ARG A 273 -3.19 3.66 19.96
C ARG A 273 -2.55 4.64 20.93
N PHE A 274 -2.05 5.75 20.41
CA PHE A 274 -1.31 6.73 21.22
C PHE A 274 -1.69 8.16 20.84
N SER A 275 -1.41 9.11 21.73
CA SER A 275 -1.90 10.49 21.61
C SER A 275 -0.95 11.42 20.85
N THR A 276 0.35 11.07 20.80
CA THR A 276 1.34 11.85 20.06
C THR A 276 0.95 11.98 18.58
N PRO A 277 0.79 13.19 18.03
CA PRO A 277 0.39 13.37 16.63
C PRO A 277 1.57 13.09 15.70
N VAL A 278 1.42 12.10 14.82
CA VAL A 278 2.42 11.71 13.82
C VAL A 278 2.08 12.33 12.47
N ARG A 279 2.64 13.52 12.22
CA ARG A 279 2.51 14.25 10.94
C ARG A 279 3.53 13.76 9.91
N ALA A 280 3.47 12.48 9.62
CA ALA A 280 4.25 11.76 8.61
C ALA A 280 3.38 10.69 7.95
N GLY A 281 3.68 10.32 6.70
CA GLY A 281 2.96 9.26 5.99
C GLY A 281 1.66 9.71 5.33
N GLU A 282 0.88 8.74 4.84
CA GLU A 282 -0.37 9.00 4.11
C GLU A 282 -1.48 9.54 5.04
N THR A 283 -2.39 10.34 4.49
CA THR A 283 -3.48 11.02 5.22
C THR A 283 -4.86 10.53 4.78
N ALA A 284 -5.28 10.85 3.56
CA ALA A 284 -6.61 10.53 3.03
C ALA A 284 -6.57 10.39 1.50
N LEU A 285 -7.65 9.92 0.90
CA LEU A 285 -7.78 9.91 -0.56
C LEU A 285 -7.93 11.34 -1.08
N VAL A 286 -7.18 11.68 -2.13
CA VAL A 286 -7.39 12.91 -2.88
C VAL A 286 -8.36 12.61 -4.01
N ARG A 287 -9.48 13.32 -4.01
CA ARG A 287 -10.51 13.21 -5.05
C ARG A 287 -10.02 13.92 -6.31
N ARG A 288 -10.44 13.43 -7.48
CA ARG A 288 -10.41 14.20 -8.73
C ARG A 288 -11.43 15.32 -8.57
N ASP A 289 -11.01 16.55 -8.80
CA ASP A 289 -11.95 17.67 -8.86
C ASP A 289 -12.94 17.44 -10.00
N ALA A 290 -14.24 17.66 -9.73
CA ALA A 290 -15.29 17.52 -10.73
C ALA A 290 -15.32 18.69 -11.75
N SER A 291 -14.44 19.68 -11.62
CA SER A 291 -14.46 20.91 -12.43
C SER A 291 -13.51 20.86 -13.62
N GLY A 292 -13.92 20.11 -14.63
CA GLY A 292 -13.44 20.20 -16.01
C GLY A 292 -14.43 20.86 -16.97
N ASP A 293 -15.55 21.41 -16.49
CA ASP A 293 -16.52 22.11 -17.32
C ASP A 293 -16.40 23.63 -17.14
N HIS A 294 -15.60 24.26 -18.01
CA HIS A 294 -15.64 25.71 -18.20
C HIS A 294 -16.91 26.07 -19.01
N GLY A 295 -18.05 26.01 -18.32
CA GLY A 295 -19.32 26.53 -18.80
C GLY A 295 -19.52 27.99 -18.37
N THR A 296 -19.06 28.91 -19.21
CA THR A 296 -19.54 30.28 -19.40
C THR A 296 -20.29 30.94 -18.23
N VAL A 297 -19.65 31.93 -17.58
CA VAL A 297 -20.34 32.94 -16.78
C VAL A 297 -21.32 33.70 -17.70
N ALA A 298 -22.61 33.38 -17.59
CA ALA A 298 -23.66 34.18 -18.18
C ALA A 298 -23.81 35.47 -17.35
N GLY A 299 -23.67 36.60 -18.04
CA GLY A 299 -23.61 37.93 -17.47
C GLY A 299 -24.85 38.36 -16.69
N ALA A 300 -24.60 39.28 -15.76
CA ALA A 300 -25.62 40.10 -15.12
C ALA A 300 -26.42 40.86 -16.18
N GLY A 301 -27.72 40.57 -16.26
CA GLY A 301 -28.71 41.35 -16.99
C GLY A 301 -29.61 42.06 -16.00
N THR A 302 -29.50 43.38 -15.95
CA THR A 302 -30.37 44.32 -15.25
C THR A 302 -31.72 44.41 -15.96
N VAL A 303 -32.84 44.27 -15.24
CA VAL A 303 -34.02 45.18 -15.21
C VAL A 303 -34.70 45.01 -13.87
#